data_AF-A0A5J4PM57-F1
#
_entry.id   AF-A0A5J4PM57-F1
#
_cell.length_a   1.000
_cell.length_b   1.000
_cell.length_c   1.000
_cell.angle_alpha   90.00
_cell.angle_beta   90.00
_cell.angle_gamma   90.00
#
_symmetry.space_group_name_H-M   'P 1'
#
loop_
_entity.id
_entity.type
_entity.pdbx_description
1 polymer ?
#
loop_
_entity_poly.entity_id
_entity_poly.type
_entity_poly.pdbx_seq_one_letter_code
_entity_poly.pdbx_strand_id
1 'polypeptide(L)'
;ICQLRLWIELLKHTYYRSGTNELETLPNIDINIKCGNSLISRFDLHGNYSTLPLVTQQKLNKATREYKAQVILYKCMNDKAIKKITRENIARIKKEFAQINNPSDKDYQNWKIAKDKSNNHFMSMSFDTDKDIWNQKLERLQNEENILREKYEKKIKAFYSNAFEWSFEFPEVLDDNGNFVGFDVVIGNPPYIQLQSMGYADAYKNMNYQVFERIGDIYCLFYELAHKLLKQNGYLSYITSNTWMRAGHGEKTRQFLVEQTNPMLLIDFSDIKVFDEATVRVNILTYQKDKYRQQTQACIVEKRGYKRFGIANLR
;
A
#
# COMPACT_ATOMS: atom_id res chain seq x y z
N ILE A 1 -17.61 7.18 7.80
CA ILE A 1 -17.61 6.63 9.18
C ILE A 1 -16.21 6.70 9.81
N CYS A 2 -15.17 6.09 9.22
CA CYS A 2 -13.81 6.09 9.81
C CYS A 2 -13.24 7.51 10.05
N GLN A 3 -13.28 8.38 9.03
CA GLN A 3 -12.82 9.76 9.16
C GLN A 3 -13.55 10.52 10.29
N LEU A 4 -14.87 10.37 10.38
CA LEU A 4 -15.67 11.01 11.42
C LEU A 4 -15.32 10.47 12.83
N ARG A 5 -15.10 9.16 12.96
CA ARG A 5 -14.63 8.56 14.23
C ARG A 5 -13.25 9.11 14.62
N LEU A 6 -12.32 9.20 13.68
CA LEU A 6 -10.99 9.78 13.93
C LEU A 6 -11.11 11.23 14.42
N TRP A 7 -11.93 12.05 13.76
CA TRP A 7 -12.14 13.44 14.19
C TRP A 7 -12.74 13.53 15.59
N ILE A 8 -13.74 12.71 15.91
CA ILE A 8 -14.35 12.68 17.24
C ILE A 8 -13.33 12.29 18.30
N GLU A 9 -12.53 11.25 18.06
CA GLU A 9 -11.49 10.83 19.01
C GLU A 9 -10.41 11.91 19.19
N LEU A 10 -9.97 12.58 18.12
CA LEU A 10 -9.01 13.67 18.25
C LEU A 10 -9.59 14.85 19.05
N LEU A 11 -10.86 15.22 18.82
CA LEU A 11 -11.55 16.29 19.55
C LEU A 11 -11.73 15.97 21.05
N LYS A 12 -11.91 14.70 21.42
CA LYS A 12 -11.94 14.31 22.85
C LYS A 12 -10.61 14.62 23.56
N HIS A 13 -9.51 14.70 22.81
CA HIS A 13 -8.16 14.92 23.31
C HIS A 13 -7.59 16.29 22.91
N THR A 14 -8.38 17.21 22.34
CA THR A 14 -7.95 18.60 22.14
C THR A 14 -8.02 19.38 23.44
N TYR A 15 -6.93 20.06 23.78
CA TYR A 15 -6.82 20.86 25.00
C TYR A 15 -7.10 22.33 24.72
N TYR A 16 -7.49 23.07 25.76
CA TYR A 16 -7.46 24.54 25.73
C TYR A 16 -6.01 25.01 25.87
N ARG A 17 -5.63 26.07 25.15
CA ARG A 17 -4.32 26.68 25.36
C ARG A 17 -4.24 27.19 26.80
N SER A 18 -3.17 26.86 27.51
CA SER A 18 -2.95 27.22 28.90
C SER A 18 -3.24 28.71 29.16
N GLY A 19 -4.16 28.99 30.08
CA GLY A 19 -4.54 30.36 30.46
C GLY A 19 -5.54 31.05 29.52
N THR A 20 -6.14 30.34 28.56
CA THR A 20 -7.15 30.88 27.64
C THR A 20 -8.37 29.96 27.55
N ASN A 21 -9.50 30.50 27.08
CA ASN A 21 -10.67 29.71 26.66
C ASN A 21 -10.59 29.32 25.17
N GLU A 22 -9.42 29.43 24.54
CA GLU A 22 -9.23 29.07 23.14
C GLU A 22 -8.84 27.60 23.00
N LEU A 23 -9.60 26.85 22.21
CA LEU A 23 -9.28 25.48 21.83
C LEU A 23 -8.03 25.45 20.96
N GLU A 24 -7.12 24.51 21.25
CA GLU A 24 -6.02 24.21 20.36
C GLU A 24 -6.55 23.58 19.07
N THR A 25 -6.45 24.31 17.96
CA THR A 25 -6.89 23.82 16.66
C THR A 25 -5.92 22.76 16.15
N LEU A 26 -6.44 21.56 15.91
CA LEU A 26 -5.67 20.47 15.28
C LEU A 26 -5.13 20.90 13.91
N PRO A 27 -3.93 20.44 13.52
CA PRO A 27 -3.46 20.61 12.16
C PRO A 27 -4.43 19.96 11.18
N ASN A 28 -4.52 20.52 9.97
CA ASN A 28 -5.38 19.98 8.92
C ASN A 28 -4.82 18.65 8.41
N ILE A 29 -5.33 17.54 8.95
CA ILE A 29 -4.93 16.18 8.56
C ILE A 29 -5.76 15.59 7.42
N ASP A 30 -6.79 16.31 6.93
CA ASP A 30 -7.75 15.81 5.93
C ASP A 30 -7.07 15.25 4.68
N ILE A 31 -6.04 15.94 4.19
CA ILE A 31 -5.28 15.52 3.01
C ILE A 31 -4.44 14.26 3.24
N ASN A 32 -4.11 13.93 4.50
CA ASN A 32 -3.34 12.75 4.86
C ASN A 32 -4.24 11.52 5.04
N ILE A 33 -5.56 11.69 5.12
CA ILE A 33 -6.52 10.59 5.20
C ILE A 33 -6.78 10.07 3.80
N LYS A 34 -6.34 8.83 3.53
CA LYS A 34 -6.46 8.19 2.23
C LYS A 34 -7.35 6.95 2.31
N CYS A 35 -7.98 6.60 1.19
CA CYS A 35 -8.88 5.45 1.08
C CYS A 35 -8.44 4.56 -0.08
N GLY A 36 -8.43 3.24 0.15
CA GLY A 36 -8.09 2.22 -0.83
C GLY A 36 -7.60 0.94 -0.16
N ASN A 37 -7.36 -0.10 -0.94
CA ASN A 37 -6.77 -1.35 -0.50
C ASN A 37 -5.24 -1.22 -0.48
N SER A 38 -4.69 -0.85 0.68
CA SER A 38 -3.27 -0.59 0.90
C SER A 38 -2.32 -1.75 0.61
N LEU A 39 -2.85 -2.98 0.55
CA LEU A 39 -2.09 -4.20 0.28
C LEU A 39 -1.95 -4.50 -1.21
N ILE A 40 -2.68 -3.80 -2.08
CA ILE A 40 -2.65 -4.01 -3.54
C ILE A 40 -2.14 -2.73 -4.21
N SER A 41 -1.09 -2.87 -5.01
CA SER A 41 -0.47 -1.78 -5.78
C SER A 41 -0.21 -2.25 -7.21
N ARG A 42 -0.41 -1.40 -8.22
CA ARG A 42 -0.02 -1.75 -9.61
C ARG A 42 1.47 -1.57 -9.80
N PHE A 43 2.07 -0.60 -9.13
CA PHE A 43 3.49 -0.29 -9.25
C PHE A 43 4.24 -0.77 -8.01
N ASP A 44 5.43 -1.31 -8.21
CA ASP A 44 6.29 -1.77 -7.11
C ASP A 44 6.90 -0.57 -6.38
N LEU A 45 6.81 -0.54 -5.06
CA LEU A 45 7.33 0.53 -4.20
C LEU A 45 8.82 0.81 -4.48
N HIS A 46 9.62 -0.25 -4.60
CA HIS A 46 11.06 -0.20 -4.82
C HIS A 46 11.45 -0.61 -6.24
N GLY A 47 10.47 -0.61 -7.16
CA GLY A 47 10.69 -0.98 -8.55
C GLY A 47 11.71 -0.06 -9.20
N ASN A 48 12.54 -0.62 -10.09
CA ASN A 48 13.45 0.20 -10.89
C ASN A 48 12.67 0.93 -11.99
N TYR A 49 12.08 2.08 -11.64
CA TYR A 49 11.35 2.94 -12.57
C TYR A 49 12.21 3.44 -13.75
N SER A 50 13.54 3.38 -13.62
CA SER A 50 14.49 3.70 -14.70
C SER A 50 14.39 2.75 -15.88
N THR A 51 13.81 1.56 -15.70
CA THR A 51 13.59 0.58 -16.79
C THR A 51 12.32 0.87 -17.59
N LEU A 52 11.47 1.79 -17.14
CA LEU A 52 10.26 2.17 -17.86
C LEU A 52 10.59 2.97 -19.12
N PRO A 53 9.71 3.02 -20.14
CA PRO A 53 9.89 3.93 -21.26
C PRO A 53 10.04 5.39 -20.78
N LEU A 54 10.95 6.15 -21.39
CA LEU A 54 11.28 7.53 -20.98
C LEU A 54 10.03 8.43 -20.89
N VAL A 55 9.10 8.29 -21.84
CA VAL A 55 7.83 9.03 -21.83
C VAL A 55 6.98 8.71 -20.60
N THR A 56 6.94 7.45 -20.16
CA THR A 56 6.22 7.04 -18.95
C THR A 56 6.91 7.59 -17.71
N GLN A 57 8.25 7.54 -17.64
CA GLN A 57 9.01 8.13 -16.54
C GLN A 57 8.73 9.64 -16.42
N GLN A 58 8.76 10.38 -17.54
CA GLN A 58 8.49 11.82 -17.55
C GLN A 58 7.07 12.13 -17.07
N LYS A 59 6.06 11.35 -17.50
CA LYS A 59 4.68 11.51 -17.04
C LYS A 59 4.55 11.26 -15.53
N LEU A 60 5.15 10.18 -15.02
CA LEU A 60 5.15 9.87 -13.59
C LEU A 60 5.84 10.96 -12.77
N ASN A 61 7.04 11.37 -13.17
CA ASN A 61 7.80 12.41 -12.46
C ASN A 61 7.08 13.76 -12.46
N LYS A 62 6.46 14.13 -13.58
CA LYS A 62 5.63 15.33 -13.67
C LYS A 62 4.44 15.25 -12.72
N ALA A 63 3.66 14.17 -12.78
CA ALA A 63 2.49 13.99 -11.92
C ALA A 63 2.86 14.00 -10.42
N THR A 64 3.96 13.34 -10.07
CA THR A 64 4.50 13.32 -8.70
C THR A 64 4.88 14.72 -8.22
N ARG A 65 5.62 15.49 -9.02
CA ARG A 65 6.03 16.86 -8.66
C ARG A 65 4.83 17.78 -8.52
N GLU A 66 3.89 17.71 -9.45
CA GLU A 66 2.64 18.48 -9.38
C GLU A 66 1.84 18.13 -8.13
N TYR A 67 1.69 16.85 -7.81
CA TYR A 67 0.98 16.42 -6.61
C TYR A 67 1.71 16.91 -5.34
N LYS A 68 3.02 16.71 -5.22
CA LYS A 68 3.81 17.22 -4.09
C LYS A 68 3.60 18.72 -3.88
N ALA A 69 3.63 19.51 -4.97
CA ALA A 69 3.37 20.95 -4.91
C ALA A 69 1.94 21.27 -4.44
N GLN A 70 0.92 20.56 -4.94
CA GLN A 70 -0.46 20.73 -4.47
C GLN A 70 -0.60 20.37 -2.98
N VAL A 71 0.05 19.31 -2.48
CA VAL A 71 -0.02 18.94 -1.06
C VAL A 71 0.62 20.01 -0.18
N ILE A 72 1.79 20.54 -0.57
CA ILE A 72 2.44 21.65 0.13
C ILE A 72 1.52 22.87 0.15
N LEU A 73 0.93 23.24 -0.99
CA LEU A 73 0.01 24.36 -1.08
C LEU A 73 -1.20 24.18 -0.16
N TYR A 74 -1.79 22.99 -0.12
CA TYR A 74 -2.93 22.68 0.76
C TYR A 74 -2.57 22.80 2.24
N LYS A 75 -1.36 22.38 2.62
CA LYS A 75 -0.87 22.40 4.01
C LYS A 75 -0.49 23.80 4.47
N CYS A 76 0.08 24.62 3.58
CA CYS A 76 0.55 25.96 3.92
C CYS A 76 -0.54 27.04 3.84
N MET A 77 -1.56 26.85 3.00
CA MET A 77 -2.59 27.86 2.78
C MET A 77 -3.80 27.63 3.68
N ASN A 78 -4.37 28.71 4.22
CA ASN A 78 -5.59 28.66 5.05
C ASN A 78 -6.86 29.04 4.31
N ASP A 79 -6.74 29.64 3.12
CA ASP A 79 -7.88 30.05 2.30
C ASP A 79 -8.71 28.86 1.81
N LYS A 80 -10.03 28.96 1.94
CA LYS A 80 -10.98 27.88 1.60
C LYS A 80 -11.10 27.67 0.09
N ALA A 81 -11.03 28.72 -0.71
CA ALA A 81 -11.11 28.63 -2.16
C ALA A 81 -9.85 27.95 -2.73
N ILE A 82 -8.67 28.35 -2.26
CA ILE A 82 -7.40 27.70 -2.61
C ILE A 82 -7.45 26.22 -2.25
N LYS A 83 -7.85 25.87 -1.02
CA LYS A 83 -7.97 24.45 -0.61
C LYS A 83 -8.91 23.65 -1.51
N LYS A 84 -10.03 24.24 -1.95
CA LYS A 84 -10.96 23.59 -2.88
C LYS A 84 -10.29 23.33 -4.24
N ILE A 85 -9.67 24.36 -4.83
CA ILE A 85 -8.97 24.26 -6.13
C ILE A 85 -7.84 23.21 -6.05
N THR A 86 -7.08 23.22 -4.96
CA THR A 86 -6.00 22.24 -4.74
C THR A 86 -6.52 20.80 -4.68
N ARG A 87 -7.67 20.55 -4.02
CA ARG A 87 -8.30 19.22 -4.02
C ARG A 87 -8.75 18.80 -5.42
N GLU A 88 -9.33 19.71 -6.20
CA GLU A 88 -9.75 19.44 -7.58
C GLU A 88 -8.55 19.11 -8.46
N ASN A 89 -7.44 19.84 -8.31
CA ASN A 89 -6.18 19.55 -8.99
C ASN A 89 -5.63 18.17 -8.61
N ILE A 90 -5.62 17.82 -7.33
CA ILE A 90 -5.18 16.49 -6.86
C ILE A 90 -6.06 15.39 -7.45
N ALA A 91 -7.39 15.59 -7.50
CA ALA A 91 -8.32 14.64 -8.10
C ALA A 91 -8.07 14.45 -9.61
N ARG A 92 -7.76 15.53 -10.34
CA ARG A 92 -7.35 15.47 -11.76
C ARG A 92 -6.06 14.66 -11.93
N ILE A 93 -5.02 14.96 -11.14
CA ILE A 93 -3.73 14.26 -11.20
C ILE A 93 -3.93 12.75 -10.89
N LYS A 94 -4.76 12.41 -9.88
CA LYS A 94 -5.17 11.02 -9.58
C LYS A 94 -5.79 10.32 -10.78
N LYS A 95 -6.69 11.00 -11.50
CA LYS A 95 -7.36 10.45 -12.68
C LYS A 95 -6.37 10.21 -13.83
N GLU A 96 -5.42 11.11 -14.05
CA GLU A 96 -4.37 10.95 -15.06
C GLU A 96 -3.44 9.77 -14.71
N PHE A 97 -3.05 9.64 -13.45
CA PHE A 97 -2.24 8.51 -12.98
C PHE A 97 -2.95 7.17 -13.14
N ALA A 98 -4.25 7.11 -12.86
CA ALA A 98 -5.04 5.89 -13.02
C ALA A 98 -5.00 5.34 -14.46
N GLN A 99 -4.83 6.20 -15.46
CA GLN A 99 -4.74 5.84 -16.88
C GLN A 99 -3.33 5.33 -17.31
N ILE A 100 -2.32 5.46 -16.45
CA ILE A 100 -0.97 4.97 -16.75
C ILE A 100 -0.94 3.45 -16.56
N ASN A 101 -0.63 2.73 -17.63
CA ASN A 101 -0.43 1.27 -17.58
C ASN A 101 0.94 0.94 -17.01
N ASN A 102 1.03 -0.08 -16.14
CA ASN A 102 2.29 -0.57 -15.62
C ASN A 102 3.07 -1.34 -16.72
N PRO A 103 4.24 -0.85 -17.17
CA PRO A 103 5.02 -1.51 -18.23
C PRO A 103 5.64 -2.85 -17.82
N SER A 104 5.76 -3.12 -16.52
CA SER A 104 6.26 -4.39 -15.98
C SER A 104 5.17 -5.46 -15.84
N ASP A 105 3.90 -5.11 -16.09
CA ASP A 105 2.79 -6.08 -16.03
C ASP A 105 2.82 -7.00 -17.26
N LYS A 106 2.86 -8.31 -17.02
CA LYS A 106 2.94 -9.33 -18.09
C LYS A 106 1.76 -9.28 -19.06
N ASP A 107 0.54 -9.06 -18.58
CA ASP A 107 -0.64 -8.99 -19.45
C ASP A 107 -0.62 -7.71 -20.30
N TYR A 108 -0.15 -6.59 -19.72
CA TYR A 108 0.08 -5.37 -20.48
C TYR A 108 1.16 -5.54 -21.55
N GLN A 109 2.28 -6.19 -21.23
CA GLN A 109 3.36 -6.46 -22.19
C GLN A 109 2.87 -7.31 -23.36
N ASN A 110 2.09 -8.35 -23.09
CA ASN A 110 1.50 -9.20 -24.13
C ASN A 110 0.57 -8.39 -25.05
N TRP A 111 -0.34 -7.59 -24.47
CA TRP A 111 -1.21 -6.73 -25.26
C TRP A 111 -0.40 -5.72 -26.09
N LYS A 112 0.60 -5.07 -25.50
CA LYS A 112 1.47 -4.13 -26.20
C LYS A 112 2.18 -4.77 -27.40
N ILE A 113 2.74 -5.96 -27.22
CA ILE A 113 3.40 -6.71 -28.32
C ILE A 113 2.41 -7.02 -29.45
N ALA A 114 1.19 -7.47 -29.11
CA ALA A 114 0.16 -7.76 -30.11
C ALA A 114 -0.27 -6.48 -30.86
N LYS A 115 -0.45 -5.38 -30.14
CA LYS A 115 -0.74 -4.06 -30.71
C LYS A 115 0.37 -3.57 -31.65
N ASP A 116 1.63 -3.71 -31.24
CA ASP A 116 2.78 -3.32 -32.07
C ASP A 116 2.86 -4.18 -33.34
N LYS A 117 2.58 -5.49 -33.25
CA LYS A 117 2.48 -6.38 -34.42
C LYS A 117 1.35 -5.98 -35.38
N SER A 118 0.16 -5.71 -34.84
CA SER A 118 -1.02 -5.23 -35.56
C SER A 118 -0.72 -3.94 -36.32
N ASN A 119 -0.16 -2.94 -35.62
CA ASN A 119 0.23 -1.66 -36.21
C ASN A 119 1.32 -1.79 -37.26
N ASN A 120 2.35 -2.61 -37.03
CA ASN A 120 3.42 -2.80 -37.99
C ASN A 120 2.92 -3.48 -39.27
N HIS A 121 2.02 -4.47 -39.16
CA HIS A 121 1.39 -5.09 -40.33
C HIS A 121 0.48 -4.11 -41.07
N PHE A 122 -0.26 -3.27 -40.34
CA PHE A 122 -1.05 -2.18 -40.94
C PHE A 122 -0.17 -1.19 -41.73
N MET A 123 0.96 -0.80 -41.17
CA MET A 123 1.91 0.15 -41.78
C MET A 123 2.73 -0.46 -42.92
N SER A 124 2.83 -1.79 -43.01
CA SER A 124 3.63 -2.47 -44.03
C SER A 124 2.89 -2.71 -45.36
N MET A 125 1.73 -2.09 -45.57
CA MET A 125 0.98 -2.22 -46.82
C MET A 125 1.78 -1.61 -47.99
N SER A 126 2.02 -2.41 -49.02
CA SER A 126 2.72 -2.01 -50.25
C SER A 126 1.83 -2.21 -51.48
N PHE A 127 2.16 -1.51 -52.58
CA PHE A 127 1.34 -1.50 -53.80
C PHE A 127 1.16 -2.89 -54.45
N ASP A 128 2.16 -3.76 -54.33
CA ASP A 128 2.15 -5.12 -54.92
C ASP A 128 1.53 -6.20 -54.02
N THR A 129 0.95 -5.82 -52.87
CA THR A 129 0.44 -6.79 -51.89
C THR A 129 -0.95 -7.29 -52.27
N ASP A 130 -1.16 -8.61 -52.19
CA ASP A 130 -2.50 -9.19 -52.27
C ASP A 130 -3.37 -8.67 -51.11
N LYS A 131 -4.39 -7.89 -51.47
CA LYS A 131 -5.24 -7.16 -50.52
C LYS A 131 -6.06 -8.09 -49.63
N ASP A 132 -6.51 -9.23 -50.15
CA ASP A 132 -7.38 -10.14 -49.41
C ASP A 132 -6.58 -10.93 -48.38
N ILE A 133 -5.41 -11.44 -48.76
CA ILE A 133 -4.48 -12.10 -47.83
C ILE A 133 -4.02 -11.11 -46.74
N TRP A 134 -3.73 -9.87 -47.14
CA TRP A 134 -3.29 -8.84 -46.20
C TRP A 134 -4.39 -8.49 -45.18
N ASN A 135 -5.64 -8.30 -45.64
CA ASN A 135 -6.78 -7.98 -44.78
C ASN A 135 -7.09 -9.11 -43.80
N GLN A 136 -7.08 -10.37 -44.26
CA GLN A 136 -7.28 -11.53 -43.38
C GLN A 136 -6.25 -11.60 -42.26
N LYS A 137 -4.98 -11.30 -42.56
CA LYS A 137 -3.93 -11.27 -41.55
C LYS A 137 -4.11 -10.10 -40.58
N LEU A 138 -4.48 -8.92 -41.07
CA LEU A 138 -4.77 -7.77 -40.21
C LEU A 138 -5.92 -8.08 -39.23
N GLU A 139 -7.02 -8.67 -39.72
CA GLU A 139 -8.16 -9.05 -38.90
C GLU A 139 -7.77 -10.03 -37.79
N ARG A 140 -6.95 -11.05 -38.11
CA ARG A 140 -6.43 -12.00 -37.11
C ARG A 140 -5.59 -11.29 -36.04
N LEU A 141 -4.70 -10.39 -36.43
CA LEU A 141 -3.86 -9.63 -35.49
C LEU A 141 -4.68 -8.68 -34.61
N GLN A 142 -5.68 -8.01 -35.18
CA GLN A 142 -6.60 -7.14 -34.44
C GLN A 142 -7.46 -7.94 -33.46
N ASN A 143 -7.90 -9.15 -33.83
CA ASN A 143 -8.64 -10.03 -32.94
C ASN A 143 -7.76 -10.49 -31.75
N GLU A 144 -6.50 -10.89 -32.02
CA GLU A 144 -5.53 -11.21 -30.96
C GLU A 144 -5.27 -10.02 -30.03
N GLU A 145 -5.08 -8.82 -30.59
CA GLU A 145 -4.91 -7.58 -29.83
C GLU A 145 -6.14 -7.32 -28.93
N ASN A 146 -7.35 -7.45 -29.47
CA ASN A 146 -8.60 -7.22 -28.74
C ASN A 146 -8.76 -8.19 -27.56
N ILE A 147 -8.52 -9.49 -27.77
CA ILE A 147 -8.60 -10.50 -26.70
C ILE A 147 -7.64 -10.18 -25.56
N LEU A 148 -6.40 -9.81 -25.89
CA LEU A 148 -5.38 -9.47 -24.89
C LEU A 148 -5.69 -8.15 -24.18
N ARG A 149 -6.22 -7.15 -24.90
CA ARG A 149 -6.69 -5.89 -24.32
C ARG A 149 -7.81 -6.13 -23.31
N GLU A 150 -8.85 -6.87 -23.69
CA GLU A 150 -10.00 -7.18 -22.82
C GLU A 150 -9.56 -7.94 -21.56
N LYS A 151 -8.63 -8.90 -21.70
CA LYS A 151 -8.04 -9.61 -20.57
C LYS A 151 -7.36 -8.64 -19.59
N TYR A 152 -6.55 -7.71 -20.11
CA TYR A 152 -5.86 -6.73 -19.30
C TYR A 152 -6.83 -5.73 -18.63
N GLU A 153 -7.80 -5.21 -19.37
CA GLU A 153 -8.83 -4.30 -18.84
C GLU A 153 -9.67 -4.95 -17.75
N LYS A 154 -10.07 -6.22 -17.95
CA LYS A 154 -10.79 -7.01 -16.94
C LYS A 154 -9.94 -7.16 -15.67
N LYS A 155 -8.64 -7.41 -15.80
CA LYS A 155 -7.71 -7.47 -14.67
C LYS A 155 -7.65 -6.14 -13.92
N ILE A 156 -7.49 -5.02 -14.64
CA ILE A 156 -7.45 -3.68 -14.04
C ILE A 156 -8.74 -3.38 -13.27
N LYS A 157 -9.90 -3.63 -13.87
CA LYS A 157 -11.20 -3.36 -13.25
C LYS A 157 -11.48 -4.27 -12.03
N ALA A 158 -11.13 -5.55 -12.12
CA ALA A 158 -11.42 -6.51 -11.06
C ALA A 158 -10.43 -6.44 -9.88
N PHE A 159 -9.13 -6.33 -10.16
CA PHE A 159 -8.09 -6.43 -9.13
C PHE A 159 -7.59 -5.08 -8.64
N TYR A 160 -7.57 -4.06 -9.50
CA TYR A 160 -6.90 -2.79 -9.20
C TYR A 160 -7.86 -1.59 -9.06
N SER A 161 -9.18 -1.80 -9.16
CA SER A 161 -10.17 -0.71 -9.02
C SER A 161 -10.06 0.05 -7.70
N ASN A 162 -9.68 -0.64 -6.62
CA ASN A 162 -9.43 -0.05 -5.30
C ASN A 162 -7.96 -0.15 -4.87
N ALA A 163 -7.02 -0.36 -5.80
CA ALA A 163 -5.60 -0.44 -5.46
C ALA A 163 -5.10 0.89 -4.88
N PHE A 164 -4.09 0.79 -4.02
CA PHE A 164 -3.52 1.92 -3.32
C PHE A 164 -2.05 2.07 -3.69
N GLU A 165 -1.74 3.20 -4.30
CA GLU A 165 -0.42 3.48 -4.88
C GLU A 165 0.35 4.36 -3.90
N TRP A 166 1.04 3.73 -2.96
CA TRP A 166 1.69 4.41 -1.82
C TRP A 166 2.59 5.58 -2.21
N SER A 167 3.46 5.40 -3.21
CA SER A 167 4.34 6.44 -3.73
C SER A 167 3.57 7.67 -4.21
N PHE A 168 2.37 7.46 -4.74
CA PHE A 168 1.55 8.53 -5.27
C PHE A 168 0.63 9.14 -4.21
N GLU A 169 0.08 8.35 -3.30
CA GLU A 169 -0.78 8.83 -2.23
C GLU A 169 0.00 9.66 -1.19
N PHE A 170 1.30 9.35 -1.01
CA PHE A 170 2.20 10.08 -0.12
C PHE A 170 3.43 10.59 -0.88
N PRO A 171 3.29 11.59 -1.76
CA PRO A 171 4.42 12.07 -2.58
C PRO A 171 5.52 12.74 -1.74
N GLU A 172 5.29 12.99 -0.46
CA GLU A 172 6.26 13.59 0.47
C GLU A 172 7.33 12.60 0.91
N VAL A 173 7.05 11.29 0.82
CA VAL A 173 8.03 10.24 1.13
C VAL A 173 8.86 9.84 -0.09
N LEU A 174 8.81 10.66 -1.15
CA LEU A 174 9.64 10.53 -2.35
C LEU A 174 10.78 11.54 -2.35
N ASP A 175 11.93 11.12 -2.86
CA ASP A 175 13.06 12.02 -3.15
C ASP A 175 12.82 12.88 -4.40
N ASP A 176 13.77 13.74 -4.76
CA ASP A 176 13.65 14.63 -5.92
C ASP A 176 13.69 13.91 -7.28
N ASN A 177 14.16 12.65 -7.28
CA ASN A 177 14.18 11.75 -8.41
C ASN A 177 12.90 10.90 -8.50
N GLY A 178 12.01 10.99 -7.51
CA GLY A 178 10.76 10.23 -7.44
C GLY A 178 10.90 8.83 -6.83
N ASN A 179 12.05 8.50 -6.23
CA ASN A 179 12.24 7.21 -5.57
C ASN A 179 11.57 7.20 -4.19
N PHE A 180 11.03 6.04 -3.82
CA PHE A 180 10.38 5.85 -2.53
C PHE A 180 11.41 5.78 -1.39
N VAL A 181 11.47 6.82 -0.57
CA VAL A 181 12.34 6.89 0.61
C VAL A 181 11.75 6.10 1.77
N GLY A 182 10.43 6.25 1.98
CA GLY A 182 9.67 5.57 3.02
C GLY A 182 9.46 6.38 4.30
N PHE A 183 8.89 5.73 5.31
CA PHE A 183 8.47 6.34 6.57
C PHE A 183 9.48 6.06 7.68
N ASP A 184 9.63 7.02 8.60
CA ASP A 184 10.43 6.83 9.81
C ASP A 184 9.72 5.92 10.82
N VAL A 185 8.39 6.03 10.90
CA VAL A 185 7.56 5.26 11.83
C VAL A 185 6.25 4.85 11.15
N VAL A 186 5.83 3.61 11.38
CA VAL A 186 4.51 3.08 10.99
C VAL A 186 3.81 2.55 12.23
N ILE A 187 2.65 3.14 12.57
CA ILE A 187 1.81 2.72 13.69
C ILE A 187 0.45 2.33 13.15
N GLY A 188 -0.17 1.31 13.73
CA GLY A 188 -1.47 0.87 13.23
C GLY A 188 -2.12 -0.24 14.03
N ASN A 189 -3.40 -0.42 13.70
CA ASN A 189 -4.22 -1.53 14.16
C ASN A 189 -4.82 -2.20 12.91
N PRO A 190 -4.07 -3.10 12.23
CA PRO A 190 -4.51 -3.73 11.00
C PRO A 190 -5.80 -4.56 11.20
N PRO A 191 -6.58 -4.81 10.13
CA PRO A 191 -7.83 -5.55 10.23
C PRO A 191 -7.63 -7.02 10.64
N TYR A 192 -8.59 -7.54 11.43
CA TYR A 192 -8.60 -8.91 11.97
C TYR A 192 -9.52 -9.80 11.13
N ILE A 193 -9.13 -10.10 9.90
CA ILE A 193 -9.93 -10.88 8.95
C ILE A 193 -9.09 -12.00 8.35
N GLN A 194 -9.65 -13.21 8.27
CA GLN A 194 -9.00 -14.33 7.58
C GLN A 194 -9.06 -14.14 6.06
N LEU A 195 -7.94 -14.33 5.37
CA LEU A 195 -7.82 -14.07 3.93
C LEU A 195 -8.81 -14.90 3.09
N GLN A 196 -9.02 -16.16 3.44
CA GLN A 196 -9.97 -17.05 2.77
C GLN A 196 -11.42 -16.53 2.78
N SER A 197 -11.80 -15.75 3.79
CA SER A 197 -13.18 -15.24 3.93
C SER A 197 -13.49 -14.04 3.03
N MET A 198 -12.46 -13.39 2.47
CA MET A 198 -12.61 -12.12 1.77
C MET A 198 -12.92 -12.26 0.27
N GLY A 199 -12.81 -13.46 -0.32
CA GLY A 199 -12.95 -13.64 -1.78
C GLY A 199 -11.80 -13.02 -2.62
N TYR A 200 -10.84 -12.33 -1.98
CA TYR A 200 -9.69 -11.67 -2.62
C TYR A 200 -8.35 -12.39 -2.37
N ALA A 201 -8.36 -13.61 -1.81
CA ALA A 201 -7.14 -14.34 -1.47
C ALA A 201 -6.18 -14.50 -2.67
N ASP A 202 -6.72 -14.71 -3.88
CA ASP A 202 -5.90 -14.83 -5.09
C ASP A 202 -5.27 -13.49 -5.53
N ALA A 203 -5.94 -12.37 -5.25
CA ALA A 203 -5.39 -11.05 -5.52
C ALA A 203 -4.14 -10.79 -4.65
N TYR A 204 -4.22 -11.13 -3.36
CA TYR A 204 -3.10 -10.98 -2.43
C TYR A 204 -1.95 -11.95 -2.73
N LYS A 205 -2.25 -13.17 -3.19
CA LYS A 205 -1.24 -14.12 -3.65
C LYS A 205 -0.36 -13.53 -4.76
N ASN A 206 -0.96 -12.79 -5.70
CA ASN A 206 -0.25 -12.18 -6.82
C ASN A 206 0.58 -10.94 -6.44
N MET A 207 0.47 -10.45 -5.20
CA MET A 207 1.30 -9.36 -4.69
C MET A 207 2.66 -9.84 -4.16
N ASN A 208 2.93 -11.15 -4.20
CA ASN A 208 4.21 -11.76 -3.82
C ASN A 208 4.69 -11.39 -2.42
N TYR A 209 3.76 -11.36 -1.44
CA TYR A 209 4.13 -11.28 -0.03
C TYR A 209 4.77 -12.59 0.42
N GLN A 210 5.96 -12.52 1.01
CA GLN A 210 6.65 -13.67 1.63
C GLN A 210 5.81 -14.27 2.76
N VAL A 211 5.10 -13.43 3.52
CA VAL A 211 4.26 -13.86 4.64
C VAL A 211 2.88 -14.37 4.21
N PHE A 212 2.60 -14.45 2.90
CA PHE A 212 1.30 -14.89 2.42
C PHE A 212 1.02 -16.36 2.78
N GLU A 213 -0.09 -16.55 3.50
CA GLU A 213 -0.73 -17.84 3.71
C GLU A 213 -2.22 -17.75 3.42
N ARG A 214 -2.75 -18.68 2.60
CA ARG A 214 -4.16 -18.60 2.14
C ARG A 214 -5.15 -18.65 3.31
N ILE A 215 -4.87 -19.48 4.32
CA ILE A 215 -5.67 -19.63 5.53
C ILE A 215 -5.24 -18.68 6.65
N GLY A 216 -4.28 -17.79 6.39
CA GLY A 216 -3.77 -16.84 7.36
C GLY A 216 -4.65 -15.60 7.52
N ASP A 217 -4.30 -14.79 8.51
CA ASP A 217 -4.95 -13.51 8.76
C ASP A 217 -4.32 -12.39 7.91
N ILE A 218 -5.15 -11.46 7.47
CA ILE A 218 -4.72 -10.34 6.61
C ILE A 218 -3.68 -9.43 7.27
N TYR A 219 -3.73 -9.27 8.61
CA TYR A 219 -2.76 -8.44 9.33
C TYR A 219 -1.31 -8.96 9.18
N CYS A 220 -1.11 -10.24 8.88
CA CYS A 220 0.21 -10.78 8.58
C CYS A 220 0.82 -10.08 7.36
N LEU A 221 0.05 -9.87 6.30
CA LEU A 221 0.50 -9.14 5.10
C LEU A 221 0.88 -7.69 5.42
N PHE A 222 0.19 -7.08 6.39
CA PHE A 222 0.48 -5.71 6.82
C PHE A 222 1.84 -5.58 7.51
N TYR A 223 2.33 -6.60 8.23
CA TYR A 223 3.69 -6.58 8.77
C TYR A 223 4.73 -6.45 7.66
N GLU A 224 4.61 -7.25 6.60
CA GLU A 224 5.53 -7.17 5.48
C GLU A 224 5.36 -5.87 4.68
N LEU A 225 4.11 -5.43 4.43
CA LEU A 225 3.86 -4.14 3.79
C LEU A 225 4.54 -3.01 4.56
N ALA A 226 4.35 -2.94 5.86
CA ALA A 226 4.94 -1.88 6.67
C ALA A 226 6.47 -1.93 6.66
N HIS A 227 7.07 -3.11 6.68
CA HIS A 227 8.52 -3.25 6.46
C HIS A 227 8.97 -2.69 5.11
N LYS A 228 8.22 -2.94 4.02
CA LYS A 228 8.49 -2.34 2.70
C LYS A 228 8.35 -0.82 2.71
N LEU A 229 7.43 -0.28 3.50
CA LEU A 229 7.19 1.16 3.64
C LEU A 229 8.21 1.89 4.52
N LEU A 230 8.85 1.20 5.47
CA LEU A 230 9.80 1.82 6.40
C LEU A 230 11.15 2.13 5.73
N LYS A 231 11.75 3.24 6.15
CA LYS A 231 13.18 3.51 5.95
C LYS A 231 14.03 2.49 6.71
N GLN A 232 15.29 2.34 6.31
CA GLN A 232 16.27 1.63 7.14
C GLN A 232 16.32 2.29 8.53
N ASN A 233 16.38 1.47 9.58
CA ASN A 233 16.30 1.87 10.99
C ASN A 233 14.97 2.49 11.45
N GLY A 234 13.95 2.56 10.59
CA GLY A 234 12.60 2.99 10.95
C GLY A 234 11.88 1.96 11.83
N TYR A 235 10.79 2.40 12.47
CA TYR A 235 10.09 1.61 13.49
C TYR A 235 8.65 1.28 13.10
N LEU A 236 8.25 0.05 13.38
CA LEU A 236 6.85 -0.36 13.38
C LEU A 236 6.35 -0.51 14.82
N SER A 237 5.11 -0.10 15.10
CA SER A 237 4.36 -0.61 16.25
C SER A 237 2.92 -0.94 15.86
N TYR A 238 2.55 -2.21 15.89
CA TYR A 238 1.19 -2.68 15.57
C TYR A 238 0.50 -3.37 16.73
N ILE A 239 -0.79 -3.10 16.85
CA ILE A 239 -1.72 -3.92 17.62
C ILE A 239 -2.31 -4.95 16.66
N THR A 240 -2.09 -6.25 16.90
CA THR A 240 -2.65 -7.34 16.08
C THR A 240 -3.14 -8.49 16.95
N SER A 241 -3.73 -9.54 16.35
CA SER A 241 -4.10 -10.72 17.12
C SER A 241 -2.82 -11.46 17.49
N ASN A 242 -2.77 -12.04 18.69
CA ASN A 242 -1.61 -12.86 19.05
C ASN A 242 -1.60 -14.26 18.42
N THR A 243 -2.61 -14.62 17.61
CA THR A 243 -2.73 -15.93 16.97
C THR A 243 -1.51 -16.28 16.10
N TRP A 244 -0.91 -15.32 15.38
CA TRP A 244 0.28 -15.57 14.55
C TRP A 244 1.49 -16.10 15.35
N MET A 245 1.52 -15.87 16.67
CA MET A 245 2.60 -16.35 17.53
C MET A 245 2.57 -17.88 17.70
N ARG A 246 1.40 -18.51 17.56
CA ARG A 246 1.20 -19.93 17.91
C ARG A 246 0.63 -20.77 16.77
N ALA A 247 -0.18 -20.17 15.90
CA ALA A 247 -0.83 -20.90 14.82
C ALA A 247 0.17 -21.31 13.72
N GLY A 248 -0.11 -22.44 13.06
CA GLY A 248 0.70 -22.94 11.94
C GLY A 248 0.76 -21.95 10.78
N HIS A 249 -0.36 -21.32 10.41
CA HIS A 249 -0.39 -20.28 9.37
C HIS A 249 0.42 -19.02 9.71
N GLY A 250 0.89 -18.87 10.95
CA GLY A 250 1.76 -17.77 11.39
C GLY A 250 3.24 -18.04 11.16
N GLU A 251 3.64 -19.25 10.73
CA GLU A 251 5.04 -19.65 10.58
C GLU A 251 5.83 -18.70 9.69
N LYS A 252 5.34 -18.41 8.47
CA LYS A 252 5.99 -17.45 7.57
C LYS A 252 6.09 -16.04 8.16
N THR A 253 5.11 -15.64 8.98
CA THR A 253 5.15 -14.34 9.67
C THR A 253 6.27 -14.33 10.72
N ARG A 254 6.39 -15.39 11.53
CA ARG A 254 7.49 -15.53 12.51
C ARG A 254 8.85 -15.55 11.82
N GLN A 255 8.99 -16.34 10.76
CA GLN A 255 10.21 -16.41 9.97
C GLN A 255 10.60 -15.03 9.42
N PHE A 256 9.65 -14.34 8.77
CA PHE A 256 9.87 -12.99 8.26
C PHE A 256 10.32 -12.01 9.35
N LEU A 257 9.67 -12.02 10.52
CA LEU A 257 10.04 -11.12 11.63
C LEU A 257 11.47 -11.38 12.13
N VAL A 258 11.90 -12.63 12.18
CA VAL A 258 13.25 -13.02 12.63
C VAL A 258 14.31 -12.72 11.56
N GLU A 259 13.99 -12.92 10.29
CA GLU A 259 14.97 -12.80 9.18
C GLU A 259 15.10 -11.36 8.66
N GLN A 260 14.00 -10.61 8.62
CA GLN A 260 13.92 -9.31 7.95
C GLN A 260 13.83 -8.13 8.93
N THR A 261 13.64 -8.35 10.23
CA THR A 261 13.44 -7.27 11.20
C THR A 261 14.25 -7.45 12.47
N ASN A 262 14.27 -6.42 13.31
CA ASN A 262 14.75 -6.50 14.69
C ASN A 262 13.58 -6.28 15.64
N PRO A 263 12.88 -7.34 16.08
CA PRO A 263 11.81 -7.24 17.06
C PRO A 263 12.36 -6.75 18.40
N MET A 264 11.78 -5.68 18.93
CA MET A 264 12.30 -5.00 20.12
C MET A 264 11.42 -5.23 21.35
N LEU A 265 10.11 -5.14 21.17
CA LEU A 265 9.14 -5.21 22.25
C LEU A 265 7.90 -5.98 21.81
N LEU A 266 7.52 -6.97 22.60
CA LEU A 266 6.28 -7.72 22.46
C LEU A 266 5.48 -7.63 23.76
N ILE A 267 4.30 -6.99 23.70
CA ILE A 267 3.37 -6.92 24.83
C ILE A 267 2.17 -7.79 24.49
N ASP A 268 1.98 -8.89 25.20
CA ASP A 268 0.84 -9.79 24.99
C ASP A 268 -0.26 -9.52 26.02
N PHE A 269 -1.49 -9.36 25.54
CA PHE A 269 -2.67 -9.11 26.36
C PHE A 269 -3.56 -10.35 26.47
N SER A 270 -3.01 -11.56 26.30
CA SER A 270 -3.74 -12.84 26.37
C SER A 270 -4.73 -12.98 27.54
N ASP A 271 -4.41 -12.37 28.70
CA ASP A 271 -5.17 -12.50 29.95
C ASP A 271 -6.12 -11.32 30.23
N ILE A 272 -6.17 -10.34 29.31
CA ILE A 272 -7.01 -9.15 29.42
C ILE A 272 -7.83 -8.99 28.15
N LYS A 273 -9.14 -8.81 28.32
CA LYS A 273 -9.99 -8.38 27.23
C LYS A 273 -9.77 -6.88 27.01
N VAL A 274 -8.98 -6.53 25.99
CA VAL A 274 -8.64 -5.14 25.65
C VAL A 274 -9.79 -4.44 24.94
N PHE A 275 -10.55 -5.17 24.13
CA PHE A 275 -11.67 -4.64 23.35
C PHE A 275 -12.98 -5.26 23.83
N ASP A 276 -13.91 -4.44 24.32
CA ASP A 276 -15.18 -4.90 24.90
C ASP A 276 -16.04 -5.68 23.90
N GLU A 277 -15.98 -5.30 22.62
CA GLU A 277 -16.80 -5.89 21.55
C GLU A 277 -16.13 -7.07 20.82
N ALA A 278 -14.84 -7.34 21.06
CA ALA A 278 -14.09 -8.40 20.37
C ALA A 278 -13.65 -9.52 21.32
N THR A 279 -13.76 -10.77 20.89
CA THR A 279 -13.21 -11.94 21.60
C THR A 279 -11.74 -12.20 21.27
N VAL A 280 -11.15 -11.40 20.38
CA VAL A 280 -9.80 -11.58 19.86
C VAL A 280 -8.77 -11.19 20.92
N ARG A 281 -7.85 -12.10 21.23
CA ARG A 281 -6.66 -11.80 22.02
C ARG A 281 -5.65 -11.06 21.17
N VAL A 282 -5.05 -10.03 21.73
CA VAL A 282 -4.18 -9.11 21.00
C VAL A 282 -2.80 -8.99 21.62
N ASN A 283 -1.85 -8.59 20.80
CA ASN A 283 -0.53 -8.15 21.23
C ASN A 283 -0.19 -6.80 20.63
N ILE A 284 0.81 -6.14 21.20
CA ILE A 284 1.56 -5.06 20.57
C ILE A 284 2.93 -5.62 20.21
N LEU A 285 3.27 -5.59 18.92
CA LEU A 285 4.62 -5.87 18.46
C LEU A 285 5.25 -4.59 17.93
N THR A 286 6.42 -4.26 18.48
CA THR A 286 7.30 -3.20 17.98
C THR A 286 8.57 -3.81 17.43
N TYR A 287 8.91 -3.49 16.19
CA TYR A 287 10.19 -3.86 15.59
C TYR A 287 10.85 -2.66 14.92
N GLN A 288 12.16 -2.74 14.77
CA GLN A 288 12.95 -1.86 13.92
C GLN A 288 13.26 -2.55 12.59
N LYS A 289 13.25 -1.82 11.48
CA LYS A 289 13.79 -2.29 10.20
C LYS A 289 15.31 -2.32 10.28
N ASP A 290 15.83 -3.41 10.82
CA ASP A 290 17.24 -3.68 11.06
C ASP A 290 17.47 -5.19 11.26
N LYS A 291 18.72 -5.65 11.33
CA LYS A 291 19.06 -7.04 11.59
C LYS A 291 18.67 -7.44 13.02
N TYR A 292 18.13 -8.66 13.15
CA TYR A 292 17.71 -9.19 14.45
C TYR A 292 18.87 -9.33 15.44
N ARG A 293 18.76 -8.66 16.60
CA ARG A 293 19.77 -8.68 17.67
C ARG A 293 19.52 -9.74 18.73
N GLN A 294 18.42 -10.49 18.66
CA GLN A 294 18.04 -11.49 19.67
C GLN A 294 17.91 -10.91 21.08
N GLN A 295 17.35 -9.71 21.18
CA GLN A 295 17.16 -8.97 22.43
C GLN A 295 15.71 -8.50 22.60
N THR A 296 14.76 -9.22 21.98
CA THR A 296 13.34 -8.85 22.06
C THR A 296 12.87 -8.93 23.50
N GLN A 297 12.42 -7.81 24.04
CA GLN A 297 11.80 -7.78 25.35
C GLN A 297 10.35 -8.21 25.23
N ALA A 298 9.88 -9.08 26.13
CA ALA A 298 8.48 -9.49 26.13
C ALA A 298 7.82 -9.33 27.49
N CYS A 299 6.56 -8.95 27.52
CA CYS A 299 5.75 -9.03 28.73
C CYS A 299 4.34 -9.50 28.42
N ILE A 300 3.73 -10.13 29.42
CA ILE A 300 2.29 -10.43 29.42
C ILE A 300 1.65 -9.47 30.41
N VAL A 301 0.57 -8.81 29.96
CA VAL A 301 -0.23 -7.94 30.83
C VAL A 301 -1.30 -8.77 31.50
N GLU A 302 -1.37 -8.68 32.83
CA GLU A 302 -2.29 -9.43 33.68
C GLU A 302 -3.23 -8.44 34.40
N LYS A 303 -4.40 -8.90 34.87
CA LYS A 303 -5.41 -8.01 35.52
C LYS A 303 -4.89 -7.18 36.70
N ARG A 304 -3.79 -7.59 37.34
CA ARG A 304 -3.21 -6.93 38.53
C ARG A 304 -1.79 -6.39 38.30
N GLY A 305 -1.30 -6.33 37.06
CA GLY A 305 0.05 -5.86 36.75
C GLY A 305 0.57 -6.38 35.41
N TYR A 306 1.89 -6.53 35.30
CA TYR A 306 2.49 -7.17 34.14
C TYR A 306 3.62 -8.10 34.58
N LYS A 307 3.74 -9.23 33.87
CA LYS A 307 4.85 -10.16 34.05
C LYS A 307 5.84 -9.95 32.92
N ARG A 308 7.03 -9.44 33.26
CA ARG A 308 8.14 -9.33 32.31
C ARG A 308 8.77 -10.70 32.13
N PHE A 309 8.78 -11.17 30.89
CA PHE A 309 9.66 -12.24 30.46
C PHE A 309 10.95 -11.57 29.97
N GLY A 310 12.10 -12.23 30.11
CA GLY A 310 13.38 -11.64 29.71
C GLY A 310 13.49 -11.42 28.20
N ILE A 311 14.56 -11.95 27.60
CA ILE A 311 14.70 -11.98 26.15
C ILE A 311 13.79 -13.09 25.61
N ALA A 312 12.77 -12.73 24.82
CA ALA A 312 11.95 -13.68 24.10
C ALA A 312 12.63 -14.06 22.79
N ASN A 313 12.69 -15.36 22.48
CA ASN A 313 13.10 -15.83 21.17
C ASN A 313 11.85 -16.02 20.30
N LEU A 314 11.81 -15.38 19.14
CA LEU A 314 10.71 -15.48 18.18
C LEU A 314 10.89 -16.63 17.17
N ARG A 315 11.93 -17.45 17.34
CA ARG A 315 12.17 -18.67 16.55
C ARG A 315 11.16 -19.76 16.83
#